data_AF-I1RG16-F1
#
_entry.id   AF-I1RG16-F1
#
_cell.length_a   1.000
_cell.length_b   1.000
_cell.length_c   1.000
_cell.angle_alpha   90.00
_cell.angle_beta   90.00
_cell.angle_gamma   90.00
#
_symmetry.space_group_name_H-M   'P 1'
#
loop_
_entity.id
_entity.type
_entity.pdbx_description
1 polymer ?
#
loop_
_entity_poly.entity_id
_entity_poly.type
_entity_poly.pdbx_seq_one_letter_code
_entity_poly.pdbx_strand_id
1 'polypeptide(L)'
;MSPTVDYTLPDPSLTKDGEAQCAKLRENLIDTFTKDVSNPDDIAIVIPSVSKDFPQVNFSTVDPVWPDKKSSAGRHYAHTKQSILARGKRALEDLHKRPEKLIFVVSHAGFLRLGVVGYWFYNSDYRVFDFETERNADGGLRVVQQKRTLTGGLGLSWEDPVALGGDLPEEDPETDPSAF
;
A
#
# COMPACT_ATOMS: atom_id res chain seq x y z
N MET A 1 7.06 18.11 -28.42
CA MET A 1 7.38 16.71 -28.08
C MET A 1 7.39 16.61 -26.57
N SER A 2 6.31 16.08 -25.99
CA SER A 2 6.27 15.80 -24.54
C SER A 2 7.23 14.64 -24.26
N PRO A 3 8.03 14.68 -23.19
CA PRO A 3 8.90 13.56 -22.83
C PRO A 3 8.04 12.32 -22.55
N THR A 4 8.31 11.23 -23.27
CA THR A 4 7.77 9.90 -22.97
C THR A 4 8.31 9.50 -21.60
N VAL A 5 7.41 9.38 -20.62
CA VAL A 5 7.76 8.91 -19.27
C VAL A 5 8.15 7.44 -19.36
N ASP A 6 9.37 7.11 -18.94
CA ASP A 6 9.86 5.74 -18.91
C ASP A 6 9.37 5.05 -17.62
N TYR A 7 8.38 4.17 -17.76
CA TYR A 7 7.82 3.37 -16.66
C TYR A 7 8.57 2.04 -16.43
N THR A 8 9.71 1.82 -17.09
CA THR A 8 10.56 0.62 -16.95
C THR A 8 11.73 0.82 -15.99
N LEU A 9 11.82 1.98 -15.33
CA LEU A 9 12.85 2.27 -14.34
C LEU A 9 12.81 1.21 -13.22
N PRO A 10 13.93 0.55 -12.92
CA PRO A 10 13.99 -0.43 -11.83
C PRO A 10 13.76 0.27 -10.49
N ASP A 11 13.12 -0.42 -9.55
CA ASP A 11 12.97 0.07 -8.19
C ASP A 11 14.36 0.35 -7.60
N PRO A 12 14.66 1.60 -7.22
CA PRO A 12 15.97 1.93 -6.67
C PRO A 12 16.17 1.23 -5.32
N SER A 13 17.40 0.83 -5.05
CA SER A 13 17.79 0.40 -3.70
C SER A 13 17.59 1.54 -2.70
N LEU A 14 17.36 1.19 -1.44
CA LEU A 14 17.31 2.19 -0.37
C LEU A 14 18.65 2.95 -0.27
N THR A 15 18.56 4.23 0.08
CA THR A 15 19.72 5.00 0.52
C THR A 15 20.11 4.60 1.94
N LYS A 16 21.30 4.99 2.39
CA LYS A 16 21.72 4.82 3.80
C LYS A 16 20.73 5.45 4.78
N ASP A 17 20.19 6.62 4.43
CA ASP A 17 19.16 7.27 5.23
C ASP A 17 17.87 6.45 5.25
N GLY A 18 17.49 5.85 4.12
CA GLY A 18 16.35 4.93 4.02
C GLY A 18 16.53 3.67 4.88
N GLU A 19 17.72 3.08 4.88
CA GLU A 19 18.05 1.94 5.77
C GLU A 19 17.93 2.33 7.25
N ALA A 20 18.48 3.49 7.63
CA ALA A 20 18.37 4.00 9.00
C ALA A 20 16.91 4.29 9.41
N GLN A 21 16.11 4.82 8.49
CA GLN A 21 14.67 5.02 8.67
C GLN A 21 13.94 3.68 8.91
N CYS A 22 14.26 2.64 8.14
CA CYS A 22 13.71 1.30 8.34
C CYS A 22 14.12 0.70 9.69
N ALA A 23 15.35 0.90 10.14
CA ALA A 23 15.81 0.44 11.45
C ALA A 23 15.01 1.12 12.59
N LYS A 24 14.83 2.44 12.51
CA LYS A 24 14.04 3.21 13.49
C LYS A 24 12.57 2.77 13.51
N LEU A 25 11.98 2.53 12.33
CA LEU A 25 10.62 1.99 12.22
C LEU A 25 10.54 0.64 12.94
N ARG A 26 11.46 -0.28 12.66
CA ARG A 26 11.48 -1.61 13.29
C ARG A 26 11.52 -1.52 14.82
N GLU A 27 12.41 -0.71 15.37
CA GLU A 27 12.51 -0.52 16.83
C GLU A 27 11.21 0.00 17.42
N ASN A 28 10.59 1.01 16.80
CA ASN A 28 9.33 1.56 17.27
C ASN A 28 8.16 0.57 17.18
N LEU A 29 8.06 -0.20 16.10
CA LEU A 29 7.02 -1.21 15.94
C LEU A 29 7.14 -2.31 17.01
N ILE A 30 8.36 -2.76 17.31
CA ILE A 30 8.62 -3.69 18.40
C ILE A 30 8.14 -3.07 19.72
N ASP A 31 8.61 -1.87 20.08
CA ASP A 31 8.23 -1.25 21.36
C ASP A 31 6.71 -1.05 21.48
N THR A 32 6.06 -0.66 20.38
CA THR A 32 4.63 -0.35 20.34
C THR A 32 3.75 -1.59 20.43
N PHE A 33 4.08 -2.66 19.68
CA PHE A 33 3.18 -3.80 19.48
C PHE A 33 3.63 -5.09 20.18
N THR A 34 4.82 -5.15 20.79
CA THR A 34 5.29 -6.37 21.49
C THR A 34 4.35 -6.81 22.62
N LYS A 35 3.60 -5.88 23.23
CA LYS A 35 2.61 -6.22 24.27
C LYS A 35 1.29 -6.77 23.68
N ASP A 36 1.01 -6.43 22.43
CA ASP A 36 -0.21 -6.80 21.71
C ASP A 36 -0.04 -8.12 20.92
N VAL A 37 1.22 -8.53 20.71
CA VAL A 37 1.59 -9.75 19.97
C VAL A 37 2.24 -10.74 20.94
N SER A 38 1.45 -11.70 21.44
CA SER A 38 1.96 -12.77 22.30
C SER A 38 2.69 -13.88 21.53
N ASN A 39 2.43 -14.00 20.22
CA ASN A 39 3.06 -15.00 19.35
C ASN A 39 3.70 -14.31 18.12
N PRO A 40 5.03 -14.38 17.95
CA PRO A 40 5.72 -13.82 16.77
C PRO A 40 5.23 -14.37 15.41
N ASP A 41 4.61 -15.54 15.38
CA ASP A 41 4.03 -16.13 14.15
C ASP A 41 2.77 -15.39 13.66
N ASP A 42 2.20 -14.48 14.46
CA ASP A 42 1.07 -13.64 14.07
C ASP A 42 1.49 -12.46 13.15
N ILE A 43 2.80 -12.30 12.87
CA ILE A 43 3.36 -11.20 12.08
C ILE A 43 3.64 -11.67 10.63
N ALA A 44 2.79 -11.26 9.68
CA ALA A 44 3.03 -11.45 8.25
C ALA A 44 3.55 -10.16 7.59
N ILE A 45 4.67 -10.24 6.86
CA ILE A 45 5.21 -9.15 6.02
C ILE A 45 5.12 -9.60 4.56
N VAL A 46 4.53 -8.76 3.69
CA VAL A 46 4.28 -9.08 2.27
C VAL A 46 4.96 -8.06 1.36
N ILE A 47 6.03 -8.44 0.62
CA ILE A 47 6.55 -7.64 -0.53
C ILE A 47 7.18 -8.54 -1.63
N PRO A 48 6.77 -8.44 -2.91
CA PRO A 48 7.20 -9.30 -4.05
C PRO A 48 8.61 -9.12 -4.63
N SER A 49 9.25 -7.95 -4.47
CA SER A 49 10.49 -7.64 -5.22
C SER A 49 11.77 -8.20 -4.60
N VAL A 50 11.67 -8.86 -3.45
CA VAL A 50 12.83 -9.28 -2.65
C VAL A 50 12.90 -10.79 -2.44
N SER A 51 12.19 -11.60 -3.24
CA SER A 51 12.05 -13.05 -3.00
C SER A 51 13.37 -13.83 -2.83
N LYS A 52 14.45 -13.40 -3.50
CA LYS A 52 15.79 -13.97 -3.34
C LYS A 52 16.43 -13.62 -1.99
N ASP A 53 16.13 -12.45 -1.47
CA ASP A 53 16.63 -11.93 -0.20
C ASP A 53 15.72 -12.30 0.98
N PHE A 54 14.49 -12.77 0.70
CA PHE A 54 13.47 -13.12 1.69
C PHE A 54 12.82 -14.47 1.36
N PRO A 55 13.59 -15.59 1.43
CA PRO A 55 13.11 -16.93 1.13
C PRO A 55 11.95 -17.39 2.03
N GLN A 56 11.73 -16.72 3.16
CA GLN A 56 10.63 -16.99 4.08
C GLN A 56 9.27 -16.45 3.60
N VAL A 57 9.22 -15.63 2.55
CA VAL A 57 7.97 -15.04 2.06
C VAL A 57 7.35 -15.94 0.99
N ASN A 58 6.07 -16.26 1.15
CA ASN A 58 5.33 -17.04 0.17
C ASN A 58 4.78 -16.16 -0.96
N PHE A 59 5.28 -16.36 -2.18
CA PHE A 59 4.83 -15.65 -3.38
C PHE A 59 3.84 -16.44 -4.24
N SER A 60 3.42 -17.65 -3.82
CA SER A 60 2.57 -18.53 -4.64
C SER A 60 1.20 -17.95 -4.99
N THR A 61 0.77 -16.92 -4.27
CA THR A 61 -0.53 -16.26 -4.45
C THR A 61 -0.42 -14.96 -5.26
N VAL A 62 0.78 -14.56 -5.67
CA VAL A 62 0.97 -13.41 -6.55
C VAL A 62 0.45 -13.78 -7.94
N ASP A 63 -0.41 -12.94 -8.48
CA ASP A 63 -0.91 -13.07 -9.84
C ASP A 63 0.28 -13.11 -10.82
N PRO A 64 0.44 -14.18 -11.63
CA PRO A 64 1.55 -14.31 -12.56
C PRO A 64 1.58 -13.24 -13.65
N VAL A 65 0.48 -12.50 -13.86
CA VAL A 65 0.45 -11.36 -14.79
C VAL A 65 1.14 -10.13 -14.19
N TRP A 66 1.23 -10.03 -12.87
CA TRP A 66 1.96 -8.92 -12.23
C TRP A 66 3.47 -9.02 -12.54
N PRO A 67 4.17 -7.91 -12.85
CA PRO A 67 3.74 -6.50 -12.79
C PRO A 67 3.32 -5.91 -14.15
N ASP A 68 2.89 -6.70 -15.13
CA ASP A 68 2.47 -6.19 -16.44
C ASP A 68 1.29 -5.21 -16.31
N LYS A 69 1.41 -4.06 -16.96
CA LYS A 69 0.40 -2.97 -16.96
C LYS A 69 -0.16 -2.70 -18.36
N LYS A 70 0.42 -3.29 -19.41
CA LYS A 70 0.13 -2.94 -20.81
C LYS A 70 -0.76 -3.97 -21.50
N SER A 71 -0.61 -5.26 -21.18
CA SER A 71 -1.49 -6.28 -21.77
C SER A 71 -2.94 -6.10 -21.32
N SER A 72 -3.87 -6.64 -22.10
CA SER A 72 -5.29 -6.69 -21.68
C SER A 72 -5.48 -7.40 -20.34
N ALA A 73 -4.67 -8.44 -20.08
CA ALA A 73 -4.67 -9.19 -18.83
C ALA A 73 -4.05 -8.39 -17.68
N GLY A 74 -3.07 -7.52 -17.93
CA GLY A 74 -2.39 -6.72 -16.90
C GLY A 74 -3.00 -5.33 -16.64
N ARG A 75 -4.00 -4.92 -17.42
CA ARG A 75 -4.57 -3.57 -17.37
C ARG A 75 -5.11 -3.18 -16.00
N HIS A 76 -5.55 -4.13 -15.16
CA HIS A 76 -5.97 -3.85 -13.78
C HIS A 76 -4.83 -3.46 -12.83
N TYR A 77 -3.57 -3.57 -13.27
CA TYR A 77 -2.38 -3.04 -12.57
C TYR A 77 -1.98 -1.64 -13.03
N ALA A 78 -2.70 -1.06 -13.99
CA ALA A 78 -2.47 0.31 -14.44
C ALA A 78 -2.60 1.33 -13.29
N HIS A 79 -2.02 2.50 -13.51
CA HIS A 79 -1.99 3.61 -12.56
C HIS A 79 -3.25 4.49 -12.62
N THR A 80 -4.27 4.07 -13.38
CA THR A 80 -5.54 4.80 -13.49
C THR A 80 -6.35 4.75 -12.20
N LYS A 81 -7.21 5.74 -12.03
CA LYS A 81 -8.13 5.86 -10.88
C LYS A 81 -8.95 4.60 -10.69
N GLN A 82 -9.56 4.10 -11.76
CA GLN A 82 -10.35 2.86 -11.71
C GLN A 82 -9.51 1.67 -11.21
N SER A 83 -8.31 1.47 -11.78
CA SER A 83 -7.45 0.34 -11.44
C SER A 83 -6.91 0.41 -10.02
N ILE A 84 -6.49 1.59 -9.56
CA ILE A 84 -5.97 1.79 -8.19
C ILE A 84 -7.08 1.60 -7.15
N LEU A 85 -8.26 2.21 -7.35
CA LEU A 85 -9.39 2.05 -6.42
C LEU A 85 -9.88 0.60 -6.37
N ALA A 86 -9.96 -0.07 -7.51
CA ALA A 86 -10.34 -1.48 -7.56
C ALA A 86 -9.33 -2.38 -6.83
N ARG A 87 -8.02 -2.09 -6.96
CA ARG A 87 -6.97 -2.79 -6.22
C ARG A 87 -7.02 -2.52 -4.72
N GLY A 88 -7.24 -1.29 -4.30
CA GLY A 88 -7.38 -0.95 -2.88
C GLY A 88 -8.59 -1.63 -2.23
N LYS A 89 -9.74 -1.65 -2.92
CA LYS A 89 -10.93 -2.39 -2.48
C LYS A 89 -10.64 -3.88 -2.32
N ARG A 90 -9.98 -4.53 -3.29
CA ARG A 90 -9.58 -5.94 -3.19
C ARG A 90 -8.61 -6.18 -2.03
N ALA A 91 -7.63 -5.31 -1.85
CA ALA A 91 -6.68 -5.41 -0.73
C ALA A 91 -7.41 -5.38 0.62
N LEU A 92 -8.36 -4.46 0.83
CA LEU A 92 -9.16 -4.42 2.05
C LEU A 92 -10.01 -5.69 2.23
N GLU A 93 -10.66 -6.19 1.18
CA GLU A 93 -11.46 -7.42 1.24
C GLU A 93 -10.60 -8.65 1.58
N ASP A 94 -9.39 -8.72 1.05
CA ASP A 94 -8.47 -9.83 1.34
C ASP A 94 -7.89 -9.71 2.76
N LEU A 95 -7.53 -8.50 3.20
CA LEU A 95 -7.09 -8.24 4.58
C LEU A 95 -8.19 -8.53 5.60
N HIS A 96 -9.45 -8.23 5.30
CA HIS A 96 -10.57 -8.48 6.23
C HIS A 96 -10.88 -9.98 6.43
N LYS A 97 -10.49 -10.85 5.49
CA LYS A 97 -10.68 -12.31 5.60
C LYS A 97 -9.58 -12.98 6.43
N ARG A 98 -8.51 -12.26 6.72
CA ARG A 98 -7.35 -12.79 7.43
C ARG A 98 -7.69 -13.03 8.91
N PRO A 99 -7.22 -14.15 9.51
CA PRO A 99 -7.51 -14.46 10.90
C PRO A 99 -6.63 -13.68 11.90
N GLU A 100 -5.54 -13.06 11.43
CA GLU A 100 -4.61 -12.35 12.30
C GLU A 100 -5.23 -11.08 12.90
N LYS A 101 -4.96 -10.84 14.19
CA LYS A 101 -5.47 -9.66 14.91
C LYS A 101 -4.76 -8.36 14.52
N LEU A 102 -3.51 -8.47 14.07
CA LEU A 102 -2.67 -7.36 13.65
C LEU A 102 -1.98 -7.74 12.34
N ILE A 103 -2.11 -6.89 11.32
CA ILE A 103 -1.52 -7.14 10.00
C ILE A 103 -0.65 -5.94 9.63
N PHE A 104 0.63 -6.18 9.34
CA PHE A 104 1.53 -5.15 8.85
C PHE A 104 1.50 -5.12 7.32
N VAL A 105 1.04 -4.00 6.76
CA VAL A 105 1.02 -3.75 5.32
C VAL A 105 2.15 -2.80 4.97
N VAL A 106 3.18 -3.32 4.28
CA VAL A 106 4.30 -2.52 3.78
C VAL A 106 4.08 -2.23 2.30
N SER A 107 3.92 -0.97 1.94
CA SER A 107 3.64 -0.55 0.57
C SER A 107 4.08 0.89 0.32
N HIS A 108 3.95 1.35 -0.93
CA HIS A 108 4.24 2.73 -1.28
C HIS A 108 3.11 3.68 -0.82
N ALA A 109 3.52 4.85 -0.36
CA ALA A 109 2.62 5.91 0.11
C ALA A 109 1.53 6.25 -0.91
N GLY A 110 1.85 6.31 -2.21
CA GLY A 110 0.88 6.64 -3.26
C GLY A 110 -0.27 5.65 -3.35
N PHE A 111 0.01 4.34 -3.25
CA PHE A 111 -1.04 3.32 -3.29
C PHE A 111 -1.89 3.35 -2.02
N LEU A 112 -1.26 3.42 -0.84
CA LEU A 112 -1.98 3.50 0.43
C LEU A 112 -2.86 4.75 0.50
N ARG A 113 -2.30 5.91 0.14
CA ARG A 113 -2.99 7.21 0.13
C ARG A 113 -4.16 7.22 -0.84
N LEU A 114 -3.94 6.91 -2.11
CA LEU A 114 -4.95 7.14 -3.16
C LEU A 114 -5.87 5.95 -3.38
N GLY A 115 -5.42 4.73 -3.07
CA GLY A 115 -6.18 3.50 -3.32
C GLY A 115 -6.86 2.93 -2.09
N VAL A 116 -6.29 3.11 -0.90
CA VAL A 116 -6.70 2.31 0.28
C VAL A 116 -7.31 3.16 1.39
N VAL A 117 -6.58 4.13 1.95
CA VAL A 117 -6.94 4.75 3.23
C VAL A 117 -7.05 6.28 3.24
N GLY A 118 -6.59 7.00 2.19
CA GLY A 118 -6.83 8.44 2.11
C GLY A 118 -5.95 9.32 3.00
N TYR A 119 -4.74 8.86 3.37
CA TYR A 119 -3.82 9.66 4.20
C TYR A 119 -2.40 9.67 3.64
N TRP A 120 -1.67 10.74 3.92
CA TRP A 120 -0.25 10.87 3.59
C TRP A 120 0.61 9.99 4.49
N PHE A 121 1.69 9.45 3.91
CA PHE A 121 2.72 8.68 4.59
C PHE A 121 4.08 9.25 4.23
N TYR A 122 4.87 9.61 5.24
CA TYR A 122 6.29 9.87 5.06
C TYR A 122 7.08 8.56 4.98
N ASN A 123 8.31 8.60 4.47
CA ASN A 123 9.15 7.41 4.35
C ASN A 123 9.35 6.72 5.72
N SER A 124 9.08 5.42 5.77
CA SER A 124 9.15 4.56 6.95
C SER A 124 8.34 5.06 8.16
N ASP A 125 7.27 5.81 7.92
CA ASP A 125 6.23 6.07 8.92
C ASP A 125 5.06 5.08 8.72
N TYR A 126 4.19 4.97 9.71
CA TYR A 126 3.05 4.06 9.66
C TYR A 126 1.79 4.69 10.26
N ARG A 127 0.64 4.10 9.95
CA ARG A 127 -0.65 4.45 10.55
C ARG A 127 -1.37 3.18 10.91
N VAL A 128 -2.18 3.23 11.96
CA VAL A 128 -2.99 2.09 12.40
C VAL A 128 -4.44 2.36 12.06
N PHE A 129 -5.09 1.37 11.45
CA PHE A 129 -6.49 1.43 11.08
C PHE A 129 -7.23 0.22 11.64
N ASP A 130 -8.46 0.45 12.07
CA ASP A 130 -9.39 -0.61 12.45
C ASP A 130 -10.46 -0.75 11.36
N PHE A 131 -10.89 -1.97 11.08
CA PHE A 131 -12.09 -2.19 10.26
C PHE A 131 -13.33 -1.74 11.03
N GLU A 132 -14.20 -1.00 10.35
CA GLU A 132 -15.48 -0.63 10.92
C GLU A 132 -16.51 -1.75 10.71
N THR A 133 -17.45 -1.86 11.66
CA THR A 133 -18.55 -2.83 11.57
C THR A 133 -19.49 -2.50 10.41
N GLU A 134 -19.64 -1.22 10.10
CA GLU A 134 -20.46 -0.75 9.00
C GLU A 134 -19.67 -0.67 7.69
N ARG A 135 -20.33 -1.06 6.61
CA ARG A 135 -19.83 -0.89 5.25
C ARG A 135 -20.27 0.47 4.70
N ASN A 136 -19.56 0.93 3.67
CA ASN A 136 -19.97 2.08 2.86
C ASN A 136 -21.32 1.82 2.17
N ALA A 137 -21.97 2.87 1.68
CA ALA A 137 -23.25 2.77 0.98
C ALA A 137 -23.20 1.85 -0.27
N ASP A 138 -22.02 1.68 -0.88
CA ASP A 138 -21.77 0.77 -2.01
C ASP A 138 -21.42 -0.67 -1.57
N GLY A 139 -21.49 -0.96 -0.27
CA GLY A 139 -21.10 -2.23 0.33
C GLY A 139 -19.58 -2.42 0.52
N GLY A 140 -18.75 -1.42 0.19
CA GLY A 140 -17.31 -1.49 0.41
C GLY A 140 -16.94 -1.49 1.89
N LEU A 141 -15.86 -2.21 2.24
CA LEU A 141 -15.27 -2.14 3.58
C LEU A 141 -14.81 -0.71 3.90
N ARG A 142 -14.96 -0.33 5.17
CA ARG A 142 -14.50 0.95 5.70
C ARG A 142 -13.47 0.70 6.80
N VAL A 143 -12.45 1.53 6.83
CA VAL A 143 -11.43 1.51 7.87
C VAL A 143 -11.32 2.90 8.48
N VAL A 144 -11.12 2.95 9.80
CA VAL A 144 -10.98 4.19 10.55
C VAL A 144 -9.57 4.26 11.14
N GLN A 145 -8.95 5.43 11.01
CA GLN A 145 -7.62 5.63 11.57
C GLN A 145 -7.68 5.77 13.10
N GLN A 146 -6.78 5.08 13.80
CA GLN A 146 -6.61 5.26 15.24
C GLN A 146 -5.99 6.62 15.56
N LYS A 147 -6.57 7.31 16.55
CA LYS A 147 -6.14 8.65 17.02
C LYS A 147 -4.64 8.75 17.36
N ARG A 148 -4.05 7.67 17.88
CA ARG A 148 -2.62 7.63 18.26
C ARG A 148 -1.66 7.80 17.08
N THR A 149 -2.14 7.68 15.84
CA THR A 149 -1.31 7.78 14.64
C THR A 149 -1.72 8.91 13.70
N LEU A 150 -2.50 9.91 14.14
CA LEU A 150 -2.96 11.00 13.25
C LEU A 150 -1.83 11.68 12.47
N THR A 151 -0.66 11.86 13.10
CA THR A 151 0.57 12.37 12.49
C THR A 151 1.51 11.28 11.98
N GLY A 152 1.00 10.05 11.81
CA GLY A 152 1.80 8.83 11.74
C GLY A 152 2.30 8.36 13.11
N GLY A 153 2.64 7.08 13.22
CA GLY A 153 3.12 6.46 14.46
C GLY A 153 4.52 6.91 14.87
N LEU A 154 5.30 7.45 13.93
CA LEU A 154 6.56 8.16 14.21
C LEU A 154 6.40 9.69 14.23
N GLY A 155 5.21 10.22 13.97
CA GLY A 155 4.95 11.66 13.96
C GLY A 155 5.50 12.41 12.74
N LEU A 156 5.72 11.73 11.60
CA LEU A 156 6.36 12.31 10.42
C LEU A 156 5.37 12.69 9.31
N SER A 157 4.13 12.21 9.40
CA SER A 157 3.14 12.30 8.33
C SER A 157 2.08 13.37 8.61
N TRP A 158 1.53 13.99 7.57
CA TRP A 158 0.50 15.02 7.71
C TRP A 158 -0.84 14.46 8.19
N GLU A 159 -1.57 15.22 9.00
CA GLU A 159 -2.86 14.77 9.56
C GLU A 159 -4.00 14.81 8.53
N ASP A 160 -3.95 15.73 7.58
CA ASP A 160 -5.07 16.01 6.69
C ASP A 160 -5.41 14.83 5.77
N PRO A 161 -6.70 14.44 5.69
CA PRO A 161 -7.14 13.38 4.79
C PRO A 161 -7.14 13.87 3.34
N VAL A 162 -7.03 12.92 2.42
CA VAL A 162 -7.08 13.12 0.98
C VAL A 162 -8.18 12.23 0.39
N ALA A 163 -8.89 12.77 -0.60
CA ALA A 163 -9.88 11.99 -1.34
C ALA A 163 -9.21 10.82 -2.09
N LEU A 164 -9.76 9.62 -1.95
CA LEU A 164 -9.30 8.46 -2.71
C LEU A 164 -9.41 8.74 -4.21
N GLY A 165 -8.35 8.41 -4.95
CA GLY A 165 -8.26 8.60 -6.39
C GLY A 165 -8.24 10.04 -6.90
N GLY A 166 -8.09 11.05 -6.03
CA GLY A 166 -8.18 12.47 -6.41
C GLY A 166 -7.15 12.92 -7.46
N ASP A 167 -5.92 12.41 -7.38
CA ASP A 167 -4.80 12.80 -8.28
C ASP A 167 -4.50 11.76 -9.37
N LEU A 168 -5.41 10.81 -9.60
CA LEU A 168 -5.18 9.72 -10.55
C LEU A 168 -5.81 10.03 -11.90
N PRO A 169 -5.18 9.63 -13.02
CA PRO A 169 -5.77 9.78 -14.33
C PRO A 169 -7.01 8.88 -14.47
N GLU A 170 -8.06 9.39 -15.11
CA GLU A 170 -9.29 8.62 -15.33
C GLU A 170 -9.04 7.45 -16.31
N GLU A 171 -8.34 7.73 -17.41
CA GLU A 171 -7.92 6.74 -18.41
C GLU A 171 -6.40 6.64 -18.50
N ASP A 172 -5.88 5.54 -19.06
CA ASP A 172 -4.44 5.38 -19.23
C ASP A 172 -4.01 6.18 -20.47
N PRO A 173 -3.19 7.24 -20.32
CA PRO A 173 -2.81 8.13 -21.40
C PRO A 173 -2.00 7.43 -22.51
N GLU A 174 -1.44 6.23 -22.28
CA GLU A 174 -0.80 5.44 -23.34
C GLU A 174 -1.80 4.68 -24.22
N THR A 175 -3.06 4.60 -23.82
CA THR A 175 -4.13 3.89 -24.54
C THR A 175 -5.30 4.77 -24.96
N ASP A 176 -5.28 6.04 -24.58
CA ASP A 176 -6.28 7.03 -24.96
C ASP A 176 -6.02 7.53 -26.39
N PRO A 177 -6.89 7.22 -27.37
CA PRO A 177 -6.74 7.70 -28.74
C PRO A 177 -6.94 9.22 -28.89
N SER A 178 -7.36 9.92 -27.83
CA SER A 178 -7.50 11.38 -27.79
C SER A 178 -6.29 12.11 -27.20
N ALA A 179 -5.28 11.37 -26.72
CA ALA A 179 -4.03 11.93 -26.16
C ALA A 179 -3.01 12.39 -27.22
N PHE A 180 -3.37 12.41 -28.51
CA PHE A 180 -2.57 12.92 -29.63
C PHE A 180 -3.33 13.91 -30.51
#